data_AF-A0A314Z634-F1
#
_entry.id   AF-A0A314Z634-F1
#
_cell.length_a   1.000
_cell.length_b   1.000
_cell.length_c   1.000
_cell.angle_alpha   90.00
_cell.angle_beta   90.00
_cell.angle_gamma   90.00
#
_symmetry.space_group_name_H-M   'P 1'
#
loop_
_entity.id
_entity.type
_entity.pdbx_description
1 polymer ?
#
loop_
_entity_poly.entity_id
_entity_poly.type
_entity_poly.pdbx_seq_one_letter_code
_entity_poly.pdbx_strand_id
1 'polypeptide(L)'
;MIQVFVGLQEAICSSLEDYNNQIELLKQEMNDATVGADNIRNDISALAQRYAVIDRDEECGVCQRKILTVRREYQLARGYTSVGQIAPFYVFPCGHAFHAECLIAHVTRSTHESQAEYILDLQKQLTLLDGEARKDTNGSLTEETITSMAPVDKLRSQLDDAVASECPFCGDLMIREISLPFILPEEQQQNNSWEINSRNLGNQRNLSLNL
;
A
#
# COMPACT_ATOMS: atom_id res chain seq x y z
N MET A 1 45.13 -55.29 -27.88
CA MET A 1 44.95 -55.33 -26.41
C MET A 1 45.48 -54.04 -25.75
N ILE A 2 46.72 -53.62 -26.04
CA ILE A 2 47.32 -52.39 -25.47
C ILE A 2 46.55 -51.10 -25.85
N GLN A 3 46.15 -50.92 -27.13
CA GLN A 3 45.38 -49.74 -27.56
C GLN A 3 43.99 -49.61 -26.91
N VAL A 4 43.35 -50.73 -26.56
CA VAL A 4 42.01 -50.71 -25.92
C VAL A 4 42.13 -50.27 -24.45
N PHE A 5 43.22 -50.61 -23.79
CA PHE A 5 43.47 -50.22 -22.40
C PHE A 5 43.82 -48.73 -22.28
N VAL A 6 44.60 -48.19 -23.22
CA VAL A 6 44.93 -46.76 -23.28
C VAL A 6 43.68 -45.91 -23.52
N GLY A 7 42.82 -46.31 -24.48
CA GLY A 7 41.56 -45.60 -24.74
C GLY A 7 40.56 -45.64 -23.57
N LEU A 8 40.53 -46.74 -22.80
CA LEU A 8 39.70 -46.84 -21.59
C LEU A 8 40.22 -45.94 -20.47
N GLN A 9 41.54 -45.88 -20.30
CA GLN A 9 42.17 -45.02 -19.30
C GLN A 9 41.91 -43.54 -19.59
N GLU A 10 42.05 -43.11 -20.85
CA GLU A 10 41.76 -41.73 -21.28
C GLU A 10 40.29 -41.35 -21.06
N ALA A 11 39.35 -42.25 -21.38
CA ALA A 11 37.92 -42.01 -21.17
C ALA A 11 37.55 -41.86 -19.69
N ILE A 12 38.17 -42.66 -18.80
CA ILE A 12 37.97 -42.57 -17.35
C ILE A 12 38.56 -41.26 -16.82
N CYS A 13 39.76 -40.87 -17.26
CA CYS A 13 40.38 -39.61 -16.88
C CYS A 13 39.53 -38.41 -17.31
N SER A 14 39.04 -38.38 -18.54
CA SER A 14 38.14 -37.33 -19.04
C SER A 14 36.85 -37.25 -18.22
N SER A 15 36.23 -38.40 -17.92
CA SER A 15 34.98 -38.42 -17.13
C SER A 15 35.21 -37.90 -15.70
N LEU A 16 36.34 -38.25 -15.07
CA LEU A 16 36.69 -37.75 -13.73
C LEU A 16 36.96 -36.25 -13.73
N GLU A 17 37.58 -35.74 -14.80
CA GLU A 17 37.82 -34.30 -14.98
C GLU A 17 36.51 -33.55 -15.17
N ASP A 18 35.58 -34.10 -15.96
CA ASP A 18 34.23 -33.55 -16.13
C ASP A 18 33.44 -33.51 -14.82
N TYR A 19 33.50 -34.58 -14.00
CA TYR A 19 32.87 -34.59 -12.69
C TYR A 19 33.48 -33.57 -11.74
N ASN A 20 34.81 -33.41 -11.75
CA ASN A 20 35.48 -32.42 -10.92
C ASN A 20 35.09 -30.99 -11.33
N ASN A 21 35.04 -30.72 -12.63
CA ASN A 21 34.56 -29.45 -13.15
C ASN A 21 33.11 -29.16 -12.75
N GLN A 22 32.22 -30.16 -12.84
CA GLN A 22 30.82 -30.03 -12.37
C GLN A 22 30.74 -29.75 -10.87
N ILE A 23 31.60 -30.38 -10.05
CA ILE A 23 31.65 -30.13 -8.61
C ILE A 23 32.09 -28.69 -8.33
N GLU A 24 33.10 -28.18 -9.02
CA GLU A 24 33.56 -26.79 -8.83
C GLU A 24 32.51 -25.77 -9.30
N LEU A 25 31.83 -26.03 -10.42
CA LEU A 25 30.70 -25.21 -10.87
C LEU A 25 29.58 -25.17 -9.83
N LEU A 26 29.18 -26.34 -9.31
CA LEU A 26 28.12 -26.41 -8.29
C LEU A 26 28.53 -25.70 -6.99
N LYS A 27 29.80 -25.81 -6.58
CA LYS A 27 30.32 -25.05 -5.43
C LYS A 27 30.24 -23.55 -5.65
N GLN A 28 30.57 -23.09 -6.87
CA GLN A 28 30.48 -21.69 -7.23
C GLN A 28 29.02 -21.22 -7.21
N GLU A 29 28.10 -21.97 -7.83
CA GLU A 29 26.66 -21.65 -7.79
C GLU A 29 26.11 -21.61 -6.36
N MET A 30 26.52 -22.56 -5.51
CA MET A 30 26.14 -22.57 -4.10
C MET A 30 26.68 -21.34 -3.35
N ASN A 31 27.93 -20.94 -3.62
CA ASN A 31 28.52 -19.75 -3.02
C ASN A 31 27.81 -18.48 -3.48
N ASP A 32 27.53 -18.35 -4.78
CA ASP A 32 26.82 -17.20 -5.35
C ASP A 32 25.38 -17.10 -4.78
N ALA A 33 24.69 -18.23 -4.64
CA ALA A 33 23.40 -18.29 -3.98
C ALA A 33 23.48 -17.90 -2.49
N THR A 34 24.54 -18.32 -1.78
CA THR A 34 24.76 -17.97 -0.37
C THR A 34 24.99 -16.48 -0.20
N VAL A 35 25.86 -15.89 -1.02
CA VAL A 35 26.12 -14.44 -1.03
C VAL A 35 24.86 -13.66 -1.40
N GLY A 36 24.08 -14.13 -2.38
CA GLY A 36 22.78 -13.55 -2.73
C GLY A 36 21.81 -13.56 -1.55
N ALA A 37 21.71 -14.69 -0.84
CA ALA A 37 20.88 -14.82 0.35
C ALA A 37 21.35 -13.93 1.51
N ASP A 38 22.67 -13.76 1.70
CA ASP A 38 23.24 -12.85 2.69
C ASP A 38 22.87 -11.40 2.38
N ASN A 39 22.97 -10.97 1.13
CA ASN A 39 22.58 -9.63 0.70
C ASN A 39 21.10 -9.36 0.95
N ILE A 40 20.22 -10.31 0.60
CA ILE A 40 18.79 -10.20 0.88
C ILE A 40 18.53 -10.08 2.40
N ARG A 41 19.21 -10.88 3.23
CA ARG A 41 19.08 -10.79 4.70
C ARG A 41 19.55 -9.45 5.26
N ASN A 42 20.63 -8.89 4.70
CA ASN A 42 21.12 -7.57 5.07
C ASN A 42 20.12 -6.47 4.68
N ASP A 43 19.55 -6.54 3.47
CA ASP A 43 18.56 -5.59 2.97
C ASP A 43 17.27 -5.63 3.83
N ILE A 44 16.78 -6.82 4.16
CA ILE A 44 15.63 -6.99 5.08
C ILE A 44 15.93 -6.35 6.44
N SER A 45 17.12 -6.57 6.98
CA SER A 45 17.53 -6.02 8.27
C SER A 45 17.61 -4.48 8.23
N ALA A 46 18.11 -3.91 7.14
CA ALA A 46 18.17 -2.47 6.93
C ALA A 46 16.77 -1.86 6.72
N LEU A 47 15.86 -2.57 6.04
CA LEU A 47 14.47 -2.17 5.86
C LEU A 47 13.73 -2.05 7.19
N ALA A 48 13.96 -2.99 8.13
CA ALA A 48 13.34 -2.98 9.45
C ALA A 48 13.74 -1.78 10.32
N GLN A 49 14.85 -1.10 10.01
CA GLN A 49 15.35 0.06 10.77
C GLN A 49 14.89 1.41 10.19
N ARG A 50 14.13 1.42 9.10
CA ARG A 50 13.64 2.67 8.50
C ARG A 50 12.59 3.28 9.42
N TYR A 51 12.80 4.55 9.76
CA TYR A 51 11.80 5.39 10.41
C TYR A 51 11.42 6.52 9.47
N ALA A 52 10.17 6.97 9.57
CA ALA A 52 9.70 8.18 8.91
C ALA A 52 9.58 9.30 9.95
N VAL A 53 10.12 10.48 9.64
CA VAL A 53 9.92 11.67 10.45
C VAL A 53 8.74 12.43 9.88
N ILE A 54 7.73 12.65 10.70
CA ILE A 54 6.51 13.38 10.32
C ILE A 54 6.57 14.76 10.98
N ASP A 55 6.46 15.81 10.17
CA ASP A 55 6.35 17.17 10.68
C ASP A 55 4.97 17.39 11.33
N ARG A 56 4.88 18.32 12.28
CA ARG A 56 3.59 18.77 12.84
C ARG A 56 2.67 19.35 11.77
N ASP A 57 3.28 19.93 10.75
CA ASP A 57 2.58 20.53 9.62
C ASP A 57 2.34 19.55 8.45
N GLU A 58 2.62 18.26 8.60
CA GLU A 58 2.35 17.26 7.56
C GLU A 58 0.85 17.18 7.23
N GLU A 59 0.51 17.21 5.95
CA GLU A 59 -0.86 17.26 5.45
C GLU A 59 -1.30 15.94 4.80
N CYS A 60 -2.57 15.63 4.97
CA CYS A 60 -3.19 14.49 4.29
C CYS A 60 -3.27 14.73 2.79
N GLY A 61 -2.74 13.81 1.99
CA GLY A 61 -2.76 13.92 0.54
C GLY A 61 -4.17 14.01 -0.08
N VAL A 62 -5.20 13.51 0.60
CA VAL A 62 -6.59 13.54 0.11
C VAL A 62 -7.35 14.78 0.57
N CYS A 63 -7.27 15.13 1.85
CA CYS A 63 -8.10 16.21 2.42
C CYS A 63 -7.35 17.49 2.77
N GLN A 64 -6.03 17.54 2.57
CA GLN A 64 -5.14 18.68 2.82
C GLN A 64 -5.18 19.23 4.25
N ARG A 65 -5.73 18.47 5.20
CA ARG A 65 -5.72 18.80 6.63
C ARG A 65 -4.54 18.12 7.30
N LYS A 66 -4.00 18.75 8.35
CA LYS A 66 -2.88 18.21 9.13
C LYS A 66 -3.17 16.79 9.65
N ILE A 67 -2.21 15.89 9.50
CA ILE A 67 -2.33 14.46 9.86
C ILE A 67 -2.52 14.29 11.37
N LEU A 68 -1.74 15.02 12.17
CA LEU A 68 -1.69 14.87 13.62
C LEU A 68 -2.80 15.62 14.37
N THR A 69 -3.71 16.30 13.67
CA THR A 69 -4.79 17.04 14.34
C THR A 69 -5.85 16.10 14.89
N VAL A 70 -6.14 16.24 16.18
CA VAL A 70 -7.23 15.53 16.86
C VAL A 70 -8.57 16.00 16.30
N ARG A 71 -9.22 15.18 15.46
CA ARG A 71 -10.62 15.42 15.07
C ARG A 71 -11.50 15.02 16.26
N ARG A 72 -12.37 15.93 16.71
CA ARG A 72 -13.26 15.76 17.88
C ARG A 72 -14.17 14.53 17.80
N GLU A 73 -14.35 13.96 16.61
CA GLU A 73 -15.20 12.78 16.35
C GLU A 73 -14.53 11.45 16.76
N TYR A 74 -13.21 11.39 16.99
CA TYR A 74 -12.51 10.16 17.41
C TYR A 74 -12.27 10.04 18.91
N GLN A 75 -13.07 10.69 19.75
CA GLN A 75 -12.96 10.52 21.20
C GLN A 75 -13.24 9.10 21.69
N LEU A 76 -13.64 8.19 20.80
CA LEU A 76 -14.15 6.86 21.14
C LEU A 76 -13.38 5.67 20.55
N ALA A 77 -12.42 5.89 19.64
CA ALA A 77 -11.59 4.79 19.13
C ALA A 77 -10.32 4.70 19.97
N ARG A 78 -10.18 3.63 20.77
CA ARG A 78 -8.92 3.28 21.46
C ARG A 78 -7.86 3.03 20.37
N GLY A 79 -7.07 4.04 20.06
CA GLY A 79 -5.90 3.92 19.21
C GLY A 79 -4.83 3.05 19.88
N TYR A 80 -3.96 2.48 19.05
CA TYR A 80 -2.88 1.53 19.35
C TYR A 80 -1.79 2.03 20.31
N THR A 81 -1.94 3.22 20.89
CA THR A 81 -0.94 3.83 21.77
C THR A 81 -1.55 4.15 23.12
N SER A 82 -0.85 3.77 24.18
CA SER A 82 -1.11 4.17 25.56
C SER A 82 -0.87 5.68 25.81
N VAL A 83 -0.54 6.44 24.75
CA VAL A 83 -0.11 7.85 24.78
C VAL A 83 -1.04 8.69 23.89
N GLY A 84 -2.29 8.87 24.32
CA GLY A 84 -3.20 9.90 23.81
C GLY A 84 -4.07 9.53 22.60
N GLN A 85 -5.09 10.37 22.36
CA GLN A 85 -6.07 10.24 21.27
C GLN A 85 -5.48 10.74 19.93
N ILE A 86 -4.58 9.97 19.33
CA ILE A 86 -4.15 10.18 17.93
C ILE A 86 -5.04 9.34 17.02
N ALA A 87 -5.67 9.98 16.03
CA ALA A 87 -6.42 9.27 15.00
C ALA A 87 -5.45 8.45 14.13
N PRO A 88 -5.81 7.22 13.73
CA PRO A 88 -4.94 6.38 12.92
C PRO A 88 -4.66 7.04 11.57
N PHE A 89 -3.41 6.93 11.13
CA PHE A 89 -2.91 7.47 9.87
C PHE A 89 -1.89 6.51 9.27
N TYR A 90 -1.67 6.65 7.96
CA TYR A 90 -0.70 5.86 7.19
C TYR A 90 0.36 6.77 6.62
N VAL A 91 1.61 6.30 6.63
CA VAL A 91 2.73 6.93 5.94
C VAL A 91 3.40 5.89 5.07
N PHE A 92 3.53 6.22 3.79
CA PHE A 92 4.14 5.35 2.81
C PHE A 92 5.65 5.64 2.67
N PRO A 93 6.46 4.67 2.22
CA PRO A 93 7.89 4.89 1.97
C PRO A 93 8.21 5.99 0.95
N CYS A 94 7.25 6.36 0.10
CA CYS A 94 7.38 7.50 -0.83
C CYS A 94 7.23 8.87 -0.16
N GLY A 95 6.90 8.91 1.14
CA GLY A 95 6.72 10.13 1.92
C GLY A 95 5.26 10.59 2.06
N HIS A 96 4.33 10.08 1.26
CA HIS A 96 2.92 10.49 1.37
C HIS A 96 2.27 10.00 2.66
N ALA A 97 1.49 10.88 3.28
CA ALA A 97 0.75 10.63 4.50
C ALA A 97 -0.77 10.81 4.29
N PHE A 98 -1.56 9.97 4.96
CA PHE A 98 -3.02 9.99 4.85
C PHE A 98 -3.68 9.66 6.18
N HIS A 99 -4.80 10.31 6.50
CA HIS A 99 -5.70 9.80 7.54
C HIS A 99 -6.23 8.43 7.14
N ALA A 100 -6.43 7.51 8.09
CA ALA A 100 -6.95 6.18 7.80
C ALA A 100 -8.28 6.22 7.03
N GLU A 101 -9.23 7.06 7.46
CA GLU A 101 -10.50 7.22 6.73
C GLU A 101 -10.33 7.77 5.32
N CYS A 102 -9.45 8.76 5.15
CA CYS A 102 -9.20 9.35 3.84
C CYS A 102 -8.58 8.33 2.88
N LEU A 103 -7.64 7.53 3.37
CA LEU A 103 -7.03 6.47 2.59
C LEU A 103 -8.07 5.42 2.18
N ILE A 104 -8.83 4.89 3.14
CA ILE A 104 -9.83 3.86 2.87
C ILE A 104 -10.90 4.36 1.88
N ALA A 105 -11.38 5.59 2.07
CA ALA A 105 -12.35 6.19 1.17
C ALA A 105 -11.79 6.41 -0.25
N HIS A 106 -10.50 6.72 -0.38
CA HIS A 106 -9.86 6.86 -1.69
C HIS A 106 -9.67 5.50 -2.37
N VAL A 107 -9.12 4.52 -1.65
CA VAL A 107 -8.85 3.17 -2.20
C VAL A 107 -10.15 2.49 -2.63
N THR A 108 -11.22 2.59 -1.83
CA THR A 108 -12.53 1.99 -2.17
C THR A 108 -13.18 2.62 -3.41
N ARG A 109 -12.83 3.86 -3.77
CA ARG A 109 -13.33 4.54 -4.98
C ARG A 109 -12.53 4.21 -6.24
N SER A 110 -11.22 4.03 -6.09
CA SER A 110 -10.30 3.84 -7.24
C SER A 110 -9.97 2.36 -7.51
N THR A 111 -10.37 1.43 -6.63
CA THR A 111 -10.16 -0.01 -6.81
C THR A 111 -11.35 -0.71 -7.51
N HIS A 112 -11.18 -2.00 -7.84
CA HIS A 112 -12.22 -2.81 -8.44
C HIS A 112 -13.35 -3.10 -7.44
N GLU A 113 -14.59 -3.26 -7.93
CA GLU A 113 -15.80 -3.43 -7.10
C GLU A 113 -15.64 -4.53 -6.03
N SER A 114 -15.12 -5.70 -6.40
CA SER A 114 -14.91 -6.81 -5.46
C SER A 114 -13.92 -6.50 -4.34
N GLN A 115 -12.88 -5.71 -4.61
CA GLN A 115 -11.91 -5.28 -3.60
C GLN A 115 -12.51 -4.20 -2.70
N ALA A 116 -13.29 -3.27 -3.28
CA ALA A 116 -14.01 -2.26 -2.50
C ALA A 116 -15.03 -2.88 -1.55
N GLU A 117 -15.81 -3.85 -2.01
CA GLU A 117 -16.75 -4.60 -1.16
C GLU A 117 -16.05 -5.32 -0.01
N TYR A 118 -14.91 -5.97 -0.29
CA TYR A 118 -14.11 -6.64 0.73
C TYR A 118 -13.62 -5.67 1.82
N ILE A 119 -13.08 -4.52 1.42
CA ILE A 119 -12.60 -3.48 2.36
C ILE A 119 -13.75 -2.96 3.23
N LEU A 120 -14.92 -2.70 2.63
CA LEU A 120 -16.10 -2.21 3.35
C LEU A 120 -16.66 -3.26 4.33
N ASP A 121 -16.63 -4.55 3.97
CA ASP A 121 -17.04 -5.61 4.87
C ASP A 121 -16.11 -5.73 6.08
N LEU A 122 -14.79 -5.64 5.87
CA LEU A 122 -13.81 -5.60 6.96
C LEU A 122 -14.07 -4.41 7.91
N GLN A 123 -14.35 -3.22 7.39
CA GLN A 123 -14.71 -2.05 8.21
C GLN A 123 -15.99 -2.26 9.02
N LYS A 124 -17.00 -2.90 8.40
CA LYS A 124 -18.26 -3.21 9.07
C LYS A 124 -18.05 -4.19 10.22
N GLN A 125 -17.28 -5.26 10.00
CA GLN A 125 -16.95 -6.24 11.03
C GLN A 125 -16.22 -5.60 12.22
N LEU A 126 -15.25 -4.71 11.95
CA LEU A 126 -14.54 -3.97 13.01
C LEU A 126 -15.47 -3.04 13.81
N THR A 127 -16.42 -2.39 13.15
CA THR A 127 -17.39 -1.50 13.81
C THR A 127 -18.36 -2.26 14.71
N LEU A 128 -18.78 -3.45 14.30
CA LEU A 128 -19.65 -4.32 15.09
C LEU A 128 -18.95 -4.82 16.37
N LEU A 129 -17.70 -5.25 16.24
CA LEU A 129 -16.90 -5.76 17.37
C LEU A 129 -16.55 -4.67 18.40
N ASP A 130 -16.33 -3.42 17.97
CA ASP A 130 -16.11 -2.30 18.90
C ASP A 130 -17.39 -1.95 19.71
N GLY A 131 -18.56 -2.19 19.13
CA GLY A 131 -19.86 -1.98 19.78
C GLY A 131 -20.20 -3.02 20.85
N GLU A 132 -19.77 -4.26 20.67
CA GLU A 132 -20.04 -5.37 21.61
C GLU A 132 -19.23 -5.24 22.91
N ALA A 133 -17.98 -4.78 22.82
CA ALA A 133 -17.12 -4.54 23.99
C ALA A 133 -17.66 -3.47 24.96
N ARG A 134 -18.66 -2.67 24.56
CA ARG A 134 -19.29 -1.65 25.41
C ARG A 134 -20.45 -2.19 26.25
N LYS A 135 -21.09 -3.29 25.87
CA LYS A 135 -22.29 -3.79 26.55
C LYS A 135 -21.98 -4.53 27.86
N ASP A 136 -20.74 -4.97 28.04
CA ASP A 136 -20.31 -5.76 29.21
C ASP A 136 -19.58 -4.94 30.29
N THR A 137 -19.47 -3.62 30.12
CA THR A 137 -18.80 -2.74 31.10
C THR A 137 -19.72 -2.36 32.27
N ASN A 138 -20.18 -3.37 33.01
CA ASN A 138 -20.83 -3.19 34.32
C ASN A 138 -20.30 -4.16 35.39
N GLY A 139 -19.06 -4.64 35.28
CA GLY A 139 -18.46 -5.43 36.35
C GLY A 139 -17.00 -5.78 36.16
N SER A 140 -16.18 -5.28 37.09
CA SER A 140 -14.90 -5.85 37.53
C SER A 140 -13.72 -5.86 36.54
N LEU A 141 -12.67 -5.13 36.93
CA LEU A 141 -11.33 -5.17 36.35
C LEU A 141 -10.67 -6.52 36.68
N THR A 142 -10.58 -7.43 35.71
CA THR A 142 -9.66 -8.59 35.79
C THR A 142 -8.87 -8.73 34.48
N GLU A 143 -7.66 -9.26 34.61
CA GLU A 143 -6.55 -9.37 33.65
C GLU A 143 -6.83 -10.19 32.37
N GLU A 144 -8.08 -10.34 31.95
CA GLU A 144 -8.49 -11.20 30.81
C GLU A 144 -8.60 -10.46 29.47
N THR A 145 -8.39 -9.14 29.45
CA THR A 145 -8.54 -8.30 28.24
C THR A 145 -7.55 -8.63 27.12
N ILE A 146 -6.47 -9.36 27.41
CA ILE A 146 -5.38 -9.62 26.44
C ILE A 146 -5.77 -10.69 25.41
N THR A 147 -6.67 -11.61 25.76
CA THR A 147 -7.03 -12.75 24.89
C THR A 147 -8.17 -12.42 23.92
N SER A 148 -9.03 -11.44 24.23
CA SER A 148 -10.18 -11.05 23.39
C SER A 148 -9.83 -10.11 22.24
N MET A 149 -8.61 -9.56 22.20
CA MET A 149 -8.19 -8.60 21.16
C MET A 149 -7.64 -9.27 19.89
N ALA A 150 -7.15 -10.50 19.98
CA ALA A 150 -6.59 -11.25 18.85
C ALA A 150 -7.46 -11.30 17.57
N PRO A 151 -8.80 -11.50 17.63
CA PRO A 151 -9.63 -11.49 16.42
C PRO A 151 -9.77 -10.09 15.81
N VAL A 152 -9.83 -9.04 16.63
CA VAL A 152 -9.94 -7.65 16.16
C VAL A 152 -8.65 -7.20 15.51
N ASP A 153 -7.50 -7.55 16.09
CA ASP A 153 -6.19 -7.20 15.55
C ASP A 153 -5.91 -7.95 14.24
N LYS A 154 -6.41 -9.18 14.07
CA LYS A 154 -6.37 -9.89 12.80
C LYS A 154 -7.18 -9.18 11.71
N LEU A 155 -8.38 -8.72 12.02
CA LEU A 155 -9.22 -7.98 11.07
C LEU A 155 -8.60 -6.62 10.70
N ARG A 156 -7.98 -5.93 11.68
CA ARG A 156 -7.21 -4.71 11.43
C ARG A 156 -6.04 -4.97 10.49
N SER A 157 -5.24 -6.00 10.75
CA SER A 157 -4.14 -6.39 9.87
C SER A 157 -4.62 -6.67 8.44
N GLN A 158 -5.75 -7.36 8.27
CA GLN A 158 -6.31 -7.62 6.94
C GLN A 158 -6.80 -6.36 6.24
N LEU A 159 -7.36 -5.41 6.99
CA LEU A 159 -7.75 -4.11 6.46
C LEU A 159 -6.50 -3.33 6.02
N ASP A 160 -5.49 -3.25 6.89
CA ASP A 160 -4.23 -2.55 6.65
C ASP A 160 -3.52 -3.11 5.40
N ASP A 161 -3.44 -4.44 5.27
CA ASP A 161 -2.87 -5.11 4.08
C ASP A 161 -3.63 -4.76 2.79
N ALA A 162 -4.96 -4.63 2.87
CA ALA A 162 -5.79 -4.31 1.71
C ALA A 162 -5.68 -2.84 1.29
N VAL A 163 -5.67 -1.89 2.23
CA VAL A 163 -5.68 -0.46 1.92
C VAL A 163 -4.30 0.20 1.85
N ALA A 164 -3.26 -0.40 2.44
CA ALA A 164 -1.91 0.16 2.51
C ALA A 164 -0.85 -0.68 1.79
N SER A 165 -1.27 -1.57 0.88
CA SER A 165 -0.35 -2.33 0.02
C SER A 165 0.51 -1.44 -0.89
N GLU A 166 -0.06 -0.34 -1.38
CA GLU A 166 0.64 0.67 -2.18
C GLU A 166 0.13 2.09 -1.91
N CYS A 167 0.94 3.09 -2.24
CA CYS A 167 0.52 4.49 -2.14
C CYS A 167 -0.44 4.84 -3.28
N PRO A 168 -1.65 5.38 -3.00
CA PRO A 168 -2.61 5.72 -4.05
C PRO A 168 -2.11 6.75 -5.08
N PHE A 169 -1.12 7.57 -4.72
CA PHE A 169 -0.57 8.62 -5.59
C PHE A 169 0.73 8.23 -6.31
N CYS A 170 1.34 7.10 -5.96
CA CYS A 170 2.62 6.67 -6.54
C CYS A 170 2.59 5.23 -7.08
N GLY A 171 1.50 4.51 -6.87
CA GLY A 171 1.34 3.10 -7.27
C GLY A 171 0.48 2.91 -8.50
N ASP A 172 0.02 1.67 -8.66
CA ASP A 172 -0.79 1.22 -9.79
C ASP A 172 -2.15 1.92 -9.83
N LEU A 173 -2.75 2.25 -8.69
CA LEU A 173 -3.99 3.02 -8.62
C LEU A 173 -3.89 4.33 -9.43
N MET A 174 -2.83 5.12 -9.22
CA MET A 174 -2.60 6.36 -9.98
C MET A 174 -2.38 6.10 -11.47
N ILE A 175 -1.64 5.04 -11.81
CA ILE A 175 -1.32 4.70 -13.21
C ILE A 175 -2.58 4.35 -13.99
N ARG A 176 -3.52 3.63 -13.37
CA ARG A 176 -4.81 3.29 -13.98
C ARG A 176 -5.64 4.53 -14.30
N GLU A 177 -5.61 5.53 -13.42
CA GLU A 177 -6.34 6.78 -13.61
C GLU A 177 -5.87 7.58 -14.83
N ILE A 178 -4.59 7.46 -15.24
CA ILE A 178 -4.07 8.10 -16.47
C ILE A 178 -4.79 7.61 -17.73
N SER A 179 -5.28 6.36 -17.73
CA SER A 179 -5.99 5.79 -18.86
C SER A 179 -7.47 6.19 -18.91
N LEU A 180 -7.98 6.80 -17.83
CA LEU A 180 -9.36 7.26 -17.78
C LEU A 180 -9.52 8.56 -18.58
N PRO A 181 -10.71 8.79 -19.18
CA PRO A 181 -10.98 10.06 -19.83
C PRO A 181 -10.90 11.19 -18.80
N PHE A 182 -10.25 12.29 -19.19
CA PHE A 182 -10.11 13.47 -18.34
C PHE A 182 -11.46 14.07 -17.92
N ILE A 183 -12.50 13.86 -18.74
CA ILE A 183 -13.86 14.29 -18.48
C ILE A 183 -14.71 13.04 -18.30
N LEU A 184 -15.22 12.82 -17.10
CA LEU A 184 -16.11 11.70 -16.82
C LEU A 184 -17.48 11.92 -17.50
N PRO A 185 -18.22 10.85 -17.81
CA PRO A 185 -19.57 10.95 -18.40
C PRO A 185 -20.50 11.88 -17.61
N GLU A 186 -20.40 11.88 -16.29
CA GLU A 186 -21.19 12.72 -15.38
C GLU A 186 -20.84 14.21 -15.49
N GLU A 187 -19.59 14.52 -15.87
CA GLU A 187 -19.06 15.88 -15.98
C GLU A 187 -19.28 16.49 -17.37
N GLN A 188 -19.75 15.71 -18.35
CA GLN A 188 -19.98 16.21 -19.71
C GLN A 188 -20.98 17.37 -19.75
N GLN A 189 -22.01 17.35 -18.90
CA GLN A 189 -22.97 18.45 -18.79
C GLN A 189 -22.28 19.77 -18.41
N GLN A 190 -21.34 19.69 -17.45
CA GLN A 190 -20.54 20.84 -17.04
C GLN A 190 -19.62 21.25 -18.18
N ASN A 191 -18.85 20.32 -18.77
CA ASN A 191 -17.98 20.60 -19.90
C ASN A 191 -18.71 21.34 -21.05
N ASN A 192 -19.91 20.88 -21.41
CA ASN A 192 -20.73 21.50 -22.43
C ASN A 192 -21.19 22.93 -22.06
N SER A 193 -21.31 23.24 -20.77
CA SER A 193 -21.64 24.59 -20.30
C SER A 193 -20.50 25.59 -20.47
N TRP A 194 -19.24 25.12 -20.54
CA TRP A 194 -18.07 25.97 -20.81
C TRP A 194 -17.73 26.05 -22.30
N GLU A 195 -18.52 25.41 -23.18
CA GLU A 195 -18.33 25.53 -24.62
C GLU A 195 -18.54 26.97 -25.08
N ILE A 196 -17.45 27.59 -25.54
CA ILE A 196 -17.48 28.90 -26.17
C ILE A 196 -18.07 28.74 -27.58
N ASN A 197 -19.40 28.75 -27.66
CA ASN A 197 -20.10 28.70 -28.94
C ASN A 197 -19.88 30.02 -29.70
N SER A 198 -19.09 29.97 -30.79
CA SER A 198 -18.83 31.10 -31.70
C SER A 198 -20.11 31.74 -32.27
N ARG A 199 -21.23 31.01 -32.24
CA ARG A 199 -22.57 31.49 -32.62
C ARG A 199 -23.07 32.66 -31.76
N ASN A 200 -22.58 32.82 -30.53
CA ASN A 200 -22.92 33.96 -29.67
C ASN A 200 -22.04 35.21 -29.90
N LEU A 201 -20.88 35.08 -30.54
CA LEU A 201 -20.05 36.23 -30.91
C LEU A 201 -20.62 37.01 -32.11
N GLY A 202 -21.46 36.38 -32.94
CA GLY A 202 -22.15 37.06 -34.05
C GLY A 202 -23.21 38.08 -33.60
N ASN A 203 -23.66 38.02 -32.34
CA ASN A 203 -24.65 38.94 -31.77
C ASN A 203 -24.06 40.02 -30.84
N GLN A 204 -22.75 39.99 -30.55
CA GLN A 204 -22.08 41.11 -29.91
C GLN A 204 -21.61 42.10 -30.98
N ARG A 205 -22.59 42.79 -31.58
CA ARG A 205 -22.35 43.98 -32.39
C ARG A 205 -21.49 44.96 -31.60
N ASN A 206 -20.33 45.29 -32.17
CA ASN A 206 -19.61 46.56 -32.04
C ASN A 206 -19.93 47.36 -30.77
N LEU A 207 -19.20 47.09 -29.68
CA LEU A 207 -18.91 48.15 -28.72
C LEU A 207 -17.77 48.98 -29.33
N SER A 208 -18.15 49.96 -30.14
CA SER A 208 -17.25 50.99 -30.62
C SER A 208 -16.67 51.73 -29.42
N LEU A 209 -15.44 51.41 -29.05
CA LEU A 209 -14.63 52.23 -28.15
C LEU A 209 -14.28 53.51 -28.93
N ASN A 210 -15.10 54.55 -28.75
CA ASN A 210 -14.73 55.91 -29.12
C ASN A 210 -13.64 56.37 -28.13
N LEU A 211 -12.47 56.69 -28.70
CA LEU A 211 -11.43 57.50 -28.07
C LEU A 211 -11.79 58.98 -28.26
#